data_AF-A0A0B6Z3M2-F1
#
_entry.id   AF-A0A0B6Z3M2-F1
#
_cell.length_a   1.000
_cell.length_b   1.000
_cell.length_c   1.000
_cell.angle_alpha   90.00
_cell.angle_beta   90.00
_cell.angle_gamma   90.00
#
_symmetry.space_group_name_H-M   'P 1'
#
loop_
_entity.id
_entity.type
_entity.pdbx_description
1 polymer ?
#
loop_
_entity_poly.entity_id
_entity_poly.type
_entity_poly.pdbx_seq_one_letter_code
_entity_poly.pdbx_strand_id
1 'polypeptide(L)'
;ILLQGSSKSVKEYIVRNRSNIVDIDSKGRACKERMLTILCEVRGESHIRLSEFQVLELPTAESILTFLQTLSMEELYFNYVSPLVGGPFTKKCASEHQK
;
A
#
# COMPACT_ATOMS: atom_id res chain seq x y z
N ILE A 1 4.24 0.42 -1.12
CA ILE A 1 4.48 0.53 0.34
C ILE A 1 3.27 -0.04 1.05
N LEU A 2 3.48 -0.95 2.00
CA LEU A 2 2.44 -1.46 2.90
C LEU A 2 2.71 -0.87 4.30
N LEU A 3 1.70 -0.27 4.93
CA LEU A 3 1.82 0.37 6.24
C LEU A 3 0.88 -0.30 7.23
N GLN A 4 1.39 -0.63 8.42
CA GLN A 4 0.61 -1.18 9.52
C GLN A 4 0.93 -0.42 10.80
N GLY A 5 -0.10 -0.11 11.60
CA GLY A 5 0.07 0.53 12.89
C GLY A 5 -1.24 1.13 13.41
N SER A 6 -1.14 1.94 14.46
CA SER A 6 -2.29 2.72 14.93
C SER A 6 -2.74 3.71 13.85
N SER A 7 -4.04 4.04 13.81
CA SER A 7 -4.57 5.05 12.87
C SER A 7 -3.82 6.39 12.99
N LYS A 8 -3.44 6.78 14.21
CA LYS A 8 -2.63 7.98 14.46
C LYS A 8 -1.26 7.89 13.77
N SER A 9 -0.52 6.80 14.01
CA SER A 9 0.82 6.61 13.47
C SER A 9 0.83 6.55 11.94
N VAL A 10 -0.12 5.83 11.33
CA VAL A 10 -0.24 5.75 9.87
C VAL A 10 -0.55 7.12 9.26
N LYS A 11 -1.49 7.88 9.86
CA LYS A 11 -1.81 9.24 9.42
C LYS A 11 -0.62 10.19 9.53
N GLU A 12 0.11 10.13 10.63
CA GLU A 12 1.32 10.95 10.82
C GLU A 12 2.38 10.66 9.76
N TYR A 13 2.59 9.38 9.41
CA TYR A 13 3.51 9.01 8.33
C TYR A 13 3.06 9.58 6.98
N ILE A 14 1.78 9.41 6.62
CA ILE A 14 1.22 9.93 5.36
C ILE A 14 1.37 11.46 5.28
N VAL A 15 1.10 12.18 6.39
CA VAL A 15 1.28 13.62 6.44
C VAL A 15 2.73 14.00 6.22
N ARG A 16 3.68 13.37 6.92
CA ARG A 16 5.12 13.63 6.75
C ARG A 16 5.57 13.40 5.31
N ASN A 17 5.13 12.31 4.69
CA ASN A 17 5.46 12.00 3.28
C ASN A 17 4.87 13.02 2.30
N ARG A 18 3.81 13.75 2.66
CA ARG A 18 3.18 14.78 1.82
C ARG A 18 3.75 16.18 2.05
N SER A 19 4.10 16.51 3.30
CA SER A 19 4.47 17.86 3.70
C SER A 19 5.96 18.13 3.65
N ASN A 20 6.79 17.11 3.83
CA ASN A 20 8.22 17.30 3.94
C ASN A 20 8.88 17.28 2.55
N ILE A 21 9.65 18.31 2.26
CA ILE A 21 10.57 18.33 1.13
C ILE A 21 11.82 17.58 1.60
N VAL A 22 11.81 16.26 1.44
CA VAL A 22 12.91 15.38 1.83
C VAL A 22 13.91 15.13 0.70
N ASP A 23 13.59 15.56 -0.52
CA ASP A 23 14.39 15.26 -1.71
C ASP A 23 15.00 16.53 -2.32
N ILE A 24 16.20 16.39 -2.87
CA ILE A 24 16.94 17.44 -3.57
C ILE A 24 17.16 16.94 -5.00
N ASP A 25 16.59 17.65 -5.99
CA ASP A 25 16.72 17.25 -7.39
C ASP A 25 18.19 17.27 -7.85
N SER A 26 18.47 16.70 -9.02
CA SER A 26 19.83 16.70 -9.61
C SER A 26 20.39 18.11 -9.88
N LYS A 27 19.58 19.17 -9.69
CA LYS A 27 19.97 20.58 -9.79
C LYS A 27 20.07 21.27 -8.43
N GLY A 28 20.04 20.52 -7.32
CA GLY A 28 20.19 21.06 -5.97
C GLY A 28 18.94 21.74 -5.41
N ARG A 29 17.78 21.60 -6.06
CA ARG A 29 16.53 22.25 -5.63
C ARG A 29 15.68 21.30 -4.82
N ALA A 30 15.10 21.84 -3.77
CA ALA A 30 14.04 21.22 -2.98
C ALA A 30 12.94 20.66 -3.91
N CYS A 31 12.84 19.34 -3.99
CA CYS A 31 11.83 18.64 -4.77
C CYS A 31 10.83 17.98 -3.83
N LYS A 32 9.54 18.15 -4.10
CA LYS A 32 8.51 17.36 -3.42
C LYS A 32 8.44 16.01 -4.12
N GLU A 33 8.60 14.93 -3.37
CA GLU A 33 8.35 13.59 -3.89
C GLU A 33 6.97 13.53 -4.55
N ARG A 34 6.88 12.75 -5.63
CA ARG A 34 5.62 12.53 -6.33
C ARG A 34 4.65 11.86 -5.37
N MET A 35 3.49 12.50 -5.14
CA MET A 35 2.55 12.07 -4.10
C MET A 35 2.08 10.64 -4.36
N LEU A 36 2.36 9.75 -3.41
CA LEU A 36 1.87 8.37 -3.44
C LEU A 36 0.34 8.36 -3.39
N THR A 37 -0.27 7.53 -4.24
CA THR A 37 -1.71 7.28 -4.20
C THR A 37 -1.99 6.16 -3.21
N ILE A 38 -2.95 6.40 -2.32
CA ILE A 38 -3.43 5.36 -1.41
C ILE A 38 -4.33 4.44 -2.22
N LEU A 39 -3.95 3.15 -2.32
CA LEU A 39 -4.75 2.16 -3.04
C LEU A 39 -5.92 1.66 -2.19
N CYS A 40 -5.70 1.42 -0.90
CA CYS A 40 -6.71 0.95 0.03
C CYS A 40 -6.34 1.28 1.49
N GLU A 41 -7.35 1.43 2.35
CA GLU A 41 -7.21 1.43 3.81
C GLU A 41 -8.08 0.30 4.36
N VAL A 42 -7.46 -0.60 5.12
CA VAL A 42 -8.14 -1.75 5.72
C VAL A 42 -7.90 -1.76 7.22
N ARG A 43 -8.93 -2.14 7.98
CA ARG A 43 -8.76 -2.46 9.40
C ARG A 43 -8.19 -3.87 9.45
N GLY A 44 -6.92 -3.98 9.87
CA GLY A 44 -6.26 -5.27 9.96
C GLY A 44 -6.92 -6.19 11.00
N GLU A 45 -7.01 -7.47 10.68
CA GLU A 45 -7.28 -8.49 11.68
C GLU A 45 -6.07 -8.66 12.61
N SER A 46 -6.31 -9.00 13.88
CA SER A 46 -5.30 -8.97 14.94
C SER A 46 -4.09 -9.89 14.72
N HIS A 47 -4.22 -10.87 13.83
CA HIS A 47 -3.26 -11.94 13.59
C HIS A 47 -2.24 -11.64 12.47
N ILE A 48 -2.52 -10.69 11.56
CA ILE A 48 -1.55 -10.30 10.54
C ILE A 48 -0.74 -9.13 11.11
N ARG A 49 0.49 -9.40 11.55
CA ARG A 49 1.40 -8.41 12.10
C ARG A 49 2.73 -8.43 11.35
N LEU A 50 2.96 -7.40 10.55
CA LEU A 50 4.30 -7.05 10.08
C LEU A 50 5.10 -6.63 11.32
N SER A 51 6.00 -7.49 11.78
CA SER A 51 6.79 -7.26 12.99
C SER A 51 7.93 -6.28 12.77
N GLU A 52 8.37 -6.14 11.51
CA GLU A 52 9.60 -5.42 11.16
C GLU A 52 9.42 -4.61 9.88
N PHE A 53 10.24 -3.57 9.74
CA PHE A 53 10.38 -2.84 8.49
C PHE A 53 11.28 -3.63 7.54
N GLN A 54 10.79 -3.91 6.34
CA GLN A 54 11.53 -4.65 5.32
C GLN A 54 11.39 -3.99 3.95
N VAL A 55 12.47 -4.06 3.17
CA VAL A 55 12.50 -3.66 1.76
C VAL A 55 12.74 -4.92 0.94
N LEU A 56 11.78 -5.25 0.08
CA LEU A 56 11.80 -6.47 -0.73
C LEU A 56 11.80 -6.10 -2.21
N GLU A 57 12.63 -6.79 -2.99
CA GLU A 57 12.58 -6.72 -4.45
C GLU A 57 11.61 -7.77 -4.97
N LEU A 58 10.46 -7.33 -5.49
CA LEU A 58 9.39 -8.18 -6.02
C LEU A 58 9.17 -7.82 -7.50
N PRO A 59 10.02 -8.35 -8.42
CA PRO A 59 10.09 -7.86 -9.79
C PRO A 59 8.90 -8.27 -10.67
N THR A 60 8.12 -9.27 -10.26
CA THR A 60 6.97 -9.77 -11.03
C THR A 60 5.66 -9.64 -10.26
N ALA A 61 4.55 -9.52 -10.99
CA ALA A 61 3.22 -9.47 -10.38
C ALA A 61 2.92 -10.75 -9.56
N GLU A 62 3.40 -11.90 -10.03
CA GLU A 62 3.35 -13.17 -9.30
C GLU A 62 4.10 -13.10 -7.97
N SER A 63 5.33 -12.54 -7.93
CA SER A 63 6.09 -12.41 -6.68
C SER A 63 5.37 -11.54 -5.63
N ILE A 64 4.62 -10.53 -6.07
CA ILE A 64 3.78 -9.70 -5.19
C ILE A 64 2.60 -10.52 -4.65
N LEU A 65 1.92 -11.28 -5.51
CA LEU A 65 0.81 -12.14 -5.10
C LEU A 65 1.28 -13.20 -4.09
N THR A 66 2.38 -13.89 -4.35
CA THR A 66 2.95 -14.89 -3.44
C THR A 66 3.28 -14.27 -2.08
N PHE A 67 3.89 -13.09 -2.06
CA PHE A 67 4.16 -12.38 -0.80
C PHE A 67 2.88 -12.03 -0.04
N LEU A 68 1.81 -11.59 -0.72
CA LEU A 68 0.55 -11.28 -0.05
C LEU A 68 -0.17 -12.53 0.44
N GLN A 69 -0.03 -13.67 -0.24
CA GLN A 69 -0.57 -14.96 0.23
C GLN A 69 0.09 -15.45 1.52
N THR A 70 1.40 -15.24 1.71
CA THR A 70 2.06 -15.62 2.98
C THR A 70 1.57 -14.79 4.16
N LEU A 71 0.95 -13.64 3.89
CA LEU A 71 0.35 -12.75 4.88
C LEU A 71 -1.18 -12.91 4.98
N SER A 72 -1.78 -13.83 4.22
CA SER A 72 -3.25 -13.96 4.08
C SER A 72 -3.93 -12.66 3.65
N MET A 73 -3.30 -11.93 2.71
CA MET A 73 -3.73 -10.63 2.18
C MET A 73 -3.92 -10.65 0.65
N GLU A 74 -4.12 -11.83 0.04
CA GLU A 74 -4.24 -11.98 -1.41
C GLU A 74 -5.39 -11.17 -2.03
N GLU A 75 -6.45 -10.89 -1.26
CA GLU A 75 -7.55 -10.03 -1.72
C GLU A 75 -7.08 -8.61 -2.08
N LEU A 76 -6.04 -8.10 -1.40
CA LEU A 76 -5.45 -6.79 -1.73
C LEU A 76 -4.84 -6.81 -3.12
N TYR A 77 -4.21 -7.92 -3.50
CA TYR A 77 -3.65 -8.09 -4.82
C TYR A 77 -4.76 -8.02 -5.88
N PHE A 78 -5.78 -8.87 -5.75
CA PHE A 78 -6.84 -8.96 -6.76
C PHE A 78 -7.63 -7.65 -6.90
N ASN A 79 -7.97 -7.01 -5.78
CA ASN A 79 -8.81 -5.81 -5.79
C ASN A 79 -8.05 -4.54 -6.21
N TYR A 80 -6.76 -4.42 -5.89
CA TYR A 80 -6.04 -3.14 -6.02
C TYR A 80 -4.74 -3.19 -6.82
N VAL A 81 -4.02 -4.32 -6.83
CA VAL A 81 -2.74 -4.43 -7.54
C VAL A 81 -2.93 -4.97 -8.96
N SER A 82 -3.71 -6.04 -9.11
CA SER A 82 -3.96 -6.71 -10.39
C SER A 82 -4.45 -5.76 -11.50
N PRO A 83 -5.33 -4.77 -11.23
CA PRO A 83 -5.79 -3.83 -12.26
C PRO A 83 -4.71 -2.87 -12.75
N LEU A 84 -3.64 -2.67 -11.97
CA LEU A 84 -2.54 -1.75 -12.29
C LEU A 84 -1.44 -2.43 -13.12
N VAL A 85 -1.33 -3.75 -13.02
CA VAL A 85 -0.30 -4.56 -13.71
C VAL A 85 -0.81 -5.22 -15.00
N GLY A 86 -1.99 -4.79 -15.50
CA GLY A 86 -2.60 -5.32 -16.72
C GLY A 86 -3.44 -6.59 -16.52
N GLY A 87 -3.77 -6.95 -15.28
CA GLY A 87 -4.69 -8.05 -14.98
C GLY A 87 -6.16 -7.69 -15.29
N PRO A 88 -7.04 -8.68 -15.47
CA PRO A 88 -8.45 -8.44 -15.70
C PRO A 88 -9.09 -7.71 -14.51
N PHE A 89 -9.79 -6.61 -14.79
CA PHE A 89 -10.51 -5.79 -13.82
C PHE A 89 -11.66 -6.58 -13.19
N THR A 90 -11.45 -7.26 -12.06
CA THR A 90 -12.55 -7.84 -11.29
C THR A 90 -13.13 -6.78 -10.37
N LYS A 91 -14.18 -6.10 -10.82
CA LYS A 91 -15.05 -5.34 -9.91
C LYS A 91 -15.70 -6.34 -8.96
N LYS A 92 -15.32 -6.35 -7.67
CA LYS A 92 -16.23 -6.81 -6.62
C LYS A 92 -17.01 -5.59 -6.13
N CYS A 93 -18.32 -5.60 -6.42
CA CYS A 93 -19.30 -4.69 -5.83
C CYS A 93 -19.14 -4.67 -4.31
N ALA A 94 -19.17 -3.48 -3.73
CA ALA A 94 -19.43 -3.32 -2.31
C ALA A 94 -20.77 -4.00 -1.99
N SER A 95 -20.73 -5.06 -1.18
CA SER A 95 -21.95 -5.62 -0.62
C SER A 95 -22.56 -4.59 0.33
N GLU A 96 -23.85 -4.37 0.12
CA GLU A 96 -24.70 -3.37 0.73
C GLU A 96 -24.71 -3.43 2.26
N HIS A 97 -24.99 -2.27 2.84
CA HIS A 97 -25.46 -2.14 4.21
C HIS A 97 -26.62 -3.10 4.46
N GLN A 98 -26.59 -3.81 5.58
CA GLN A 98 -27.82 -4.31 6.18
C GLN A 98 -27.89 -3.83 7.63
N LYS A 99 -28.89 -2.98 7.84
CA LYS A 99 -29.41 -2.52 9.13
C LYS A 99 -29.89 -3.70 9.97
#